data_AF-A0A150S6T3-F1
#
_entry.id   AF-A0A150S6T3-F1
#
_cell.length_a   1.000
_cell.length_b   1.000
_cell.length_c   1.000
_cell.angle_alpha   90.00
_cell.angle_beta   90.00
_cell.angle_gamma   90.00
#
_symmetry.space_group_name_H-M   'P 1'
#
loop_
_entity.id
_entity.type
_entity.pdbx_description
1 polymer ?
#
loop_
_entity_poly.entity_id
_entity_poly.type
_entity_poly.pdbx_seq_one_letter_code
_entity_poly.pdbx_strand_id
1 'polypeptide(L)'
;IADPQRTWSHLTRFLASTPLGPLLWSAGPMRPEMLLEYALGPALAEVVDLDRPIDVAWFGITETESRVVVSLPVAEQEVPRLHERFVLKEHRGMLRVERARDADPDEETPPHICAFEPGARRGIARLLCAQDAKDIDAAARYLVEVVGPQPVDADARIEVLEWAIREVMKSEDGADDDGHTGALGRELGDALMRDLESMSMDLRWGHAEVDVGVSLRFASRRSPLTLALAPAVAPDAAPPPAFLRLPSDTAVAFYTQGASRAELTPLREALFRAVRDDSVDDGYDAAVLDRLLQRFDTMVLTGGSLVVGAGGDRAAAERALAAYQSGKGAARSQKAARRALQPWILVAVEEPAQTWIPGVKELLLLSEELDKLKASAKAAGGAGAPGAAGAPEARASKDEDKERTTSVIVRAPATLPAGTLHVELRSTPLTKGAPPAHAPRT
;
A
#
# COMPACT_ATOMS: atom_id res chain seq x y z
N ILE A 1 -1.18 -23.74 15.61
CA ILE A 1 -0.77 -22.34 15.94
C ILE A 1 0.24 -22.41 17.07
N ALA A 2 1.29 -21.59 17.06
CA ALA A 2 2.13 -21.38 18.25
C ALA A 2 2.31 -19.90 18.62
N ASP A 3 1.76 -18.93 17.85
CA ASP A 3 1.86 -17.52 18.21
C ASP A 3 0.59 -16.73 17.83
N PRO A 4 -0.35 -16.57 18.78
CA PRO A 4 -1.58 -15.77 18.62
C PRO A 4 -1.31 -14.28 18.41
N GLN A 5 -0.18 -13.75 18.90
CA GLN A 5 0.17 -12.33 18.73
C GLN A 5 0.39 -11.99 17.25
N ARG A 6 0.86 -12.97 16.47
CA ARG A 6 1.05 -12.83 15.03
C ARG A 6 -0.28 -12.77 14.28
N THR A 7 -1.22 -13.66 14.58
CA THR A 7 -2.58 -13.64 14.00
C THR A 7 -3.28 -12.31 14.29
N TRP A 8 -3.09 -11.76 15.49
CA TRP A 8 -3.66 -10.47 15.89
C TRP A 8 -3.00 -9.26 15.24
N SER A 9 -1.68 -9.29 15.03
CA SER A 9 -1.00 -8.32 14.18
C SER A 9 -1.51 -8.34 12.74
N HIS A 10 -1.95 -9.49 12.21
CA HIS A 10 -2.48 -9.59 10.86
C HIS A 10 -3.94 -9.11 10.78
N LEU A 11 -4.78 -9.42 11.77
CA LEU A 11 -6.15 -8.89 11.82
C LEU A 11 -6.17 -7.37 12.01
N THR A 12 -5.32 -6.81 12.87
CA THR A 12 -5.21 -5.35 13.05
C THR A 12 -4.73 -4.64 11.78
N ARG A 13 -3.81 -5.24 11.01
CA ARG A 13 -3.42 -4.74 9.68
C ARG A 13 -4.54 -4.85 8.63
N PHE A 14 -5.38 -5.89 8.72
CA PHE A 14 -6.53 -6.07 7.85
C PHE A 14 -7.68 -5.10 8.21
N LEU A 15 -7.91 -4.83 9.49
CA LEU A 15 -8.83 -3.79 9.95
C LEU A 15 -8.28 -2.38 9.64
N ALA A 16 -6.96 -2.23 9.53
CA ALA A 16 -6.31 -1.00 9.11
C ALA A 16 -6.58 -0.62 7.65
N SER A 17 -7.04 -1.55 6.80
CA SER A 17 -7.50 -1.27 5.43
C SER A 17 -9.01 -1.02 5.31
N THR A 18 -9.69 -0.75 6.44
CA THR A 18 -11.13 -0.44 6.51
C THR A 18 -11.31 1.01 6.99
N PRO A 19 -12.52 1.59 6.95
CA PRO A 19 -12.75 2.98 7.41
C PRO A 19 -12.37 3.24 8.88
N LEU A 20 -12.14 2.20 9.69
CA LEU A 20 -11.63 2.26 11.06
C LEU A 20 -10.08 2.33 11.14
N GLY A 21 -9.40 2.18 10.02
CA GLY A 21 -7.94 2.07 9.92
C GLY A 21 -7.14 3.30 10.36
N PRO A 22 -7.61 4.55 10.15
CA PRO A 22 -6.94 5.73 10.69
C PRO A 22 -6.88 5.75 12.22
N LEU A 23 -7.90 5.21 12.91
CA LEU A 23 -7.95 5.10 14.36
C LEU A 23 -6.96 4.04 14.88
N LEU A 24 -6.85 2.91 14.18
CA LEU A 24 -5.94 1.81 14.52
C LEU A 24 -4.47 2.10 14.18
N TRP A 25 -4.18 2.98 13.20
CA TRP A 25 -2.81 3.43 12.90
C TRP A 25 -2.21 4.34 13.98
N SER A 26 -3.05 5.08 14.72
CA SER A 26 -2.62 5.96 15.81
C SER A 26 -2.21 5.18 17.07
N ALA A 27 -2.65 3.93 17.19
CA ALA A 27 -2.17 2.98 18.17
C ALA A 27 -0.92 2.31 17.60
N GLY A 28 0.27 2.60 18.15
CA GLY A 28 1.50 1.90 17.78
C GLY A 28 1.45 0.39 18.05
N PRO A 29 2.59 -0.32 18.22
CA PRO A 29 2.58 -1.73 18.57
C PRO A 29 2.11 -1.93 20.03
N MET A 30 0.81 -1.74 20.27
CA MET A 30 0.16 -2.10 21.51
C MET A 30 0.10 -3.63 21.57
N ARG A 31 0.39 -4.17 22.75
CA ARG A 31 0.23 -5.60 22.97
C ARG A 31 -1.27 -5.95 22.91
N PRO A 32 -1.64 -7.14 22.41
CA PRO A 32 -3.01 -7.64 22.33
C PRO A 32 -3.87 -7.36 23.56
N GLU A 33 -3.28 -7.48 24.74
CA GLU A 33 -3.93 -7.33 26.03
C GLU A 33 -4.37 -5.87 26.26
N MET A 34 -3.55 -4.88 25.91
CA MET A 34 -3.88 -3.46 26.09
C MET A 34 -5.02 -3.00 25.17
N LEU A 35 -5.08 -3.55 23.95
CA LEU A 35 -6.19 -3.27 23.03
C LEU A 35 -7.50 -3.90 23.53
N LEU A 36 -7.41 -5.11 24.07
CA LEU A 36 -8.56 -5.80 24.64
C LEU A 36 -9.10 -5.08 25.88
N GLU A 37 -8.21 -4.61 26.77
CA GLU A 37 -8.56 -3.78 27.92
C GLU A 37 -9.22 -2.47 27.50
N TYR A 38 -8.70 -1.81 26.46
CA TYR A 38 -9.32 -0.59 25.92
C TYR A 38 -10.71 -0.87 25.31
N ALA A 39 -10.86 -1.98 24.60
CA ALA A 39 -12.08 -2.31 23.89
C ALA A 39 -13.19 -2.91 24.78
N LEU A 40 -12.84 -3.65 25.83
CA LEU A 40 -13.80 -4.39 26.66
C LEU A 40 -13.85 -3.90 28.12
N GLY A 41 -12.85 -3.13 28.54
CA GLY A 41 -12.55 -2.88 29.94
C GLY A 41 -11.70 -4.00 30.57
N PRO A 42 -10.97 -3.68 31.65
CA PRO A 42 -9.99 -4.60 32.25
C PRO A 42 -10.62 -5.89 32.77
N ALA A 43 -11.82 -5.83 33.37
CA ALA A 43 -12.48 -6.99 33.95
C ALA A 43 -12.84 -8.06 32.90
N LEU A 44 -13.31 -7.65 31.72
CA LEU A 44 -13.63 -8.57 30.63
C LEU A 44 -12.39 -9.04 29.89
N ALA A 45 -11.37 -8.18 29.75
CA ALA A 45 -10.13 -8.56 29.10
C ALA A 45 -9.39 -9.69 29.83
N GLU A 46 -9.42 -9.72 31.17
CA GLU A 46 -8.71 -10.71 31.98
C GLU A 46 -9.23 -12.15 31.83
N VAL A 47 -10.50 -12.33 31.45
CA VAL A 47 -11.10 -13.67 31.30
C VAL A 47 -10.94 -14.26 29.90
N VAL A 48 -10.41 -13.49 28.95
CA VAL A 48 -10.25 -13.91 27.56
C VAL A 48 -8.95 -14.68 27.37
N ASP A 49 -9.03 -15.84 26.72
CA ASP A 49 -7.90 -16.68 26.38
C ASP A 49 -7.36 -16.33 24.99
N LEU A 50 -6.44 -15.36 24.93
CA LEU A 50 -5.83 -14.95 23.67
C LEU A 50 -4.98 -16.04 23.00
N ASP A 51 -4.71 -17.17 23.67
CA ASP A 51 -4.05 -18.31 23.04
C ASP A 51 -4.97 -19.12 22.11
N ARG A 52 -6.27 -18.78 22.08
CA ARG A 52 -7.29 -19.43 21.24
C ARG A 52 -7.80 -18.50 20.12
N PRO A 53 -8.36 -19.07 19.03
CA PRO A 53 -8.87 -18.28 17.91
C PRO A 53 -9.97 -17.30 18.28
N ILE A 54 -9.89 -16.09 17.71
CA ILE A 54 -10.91 -15.05 17.80
C ILE A 54 -11.72 -15.05 16.51
N ASP A 55 -13.03 -15.11 16.64
CA ASP A 55 -13.94 -15.17 15.50
C ASP A 55 -14.67 -13.83 15.35
N VAL A 56 -14.89 -13.38 14.12
CA VAL A 56 -15.51 -12.08 13.82
C VAL A 56 -16.62 -12.28 12.79
N ALA A 57 -17.81 -11.75 13.07
CA ALA A 57 -18.90 -11.62 12.11
C ALA A 57 -19.10 -10.16 11.73
N TRP A 58 -19.24 -9.89 10.44
CA TRP A 58 -19.43 -8.55 9.90
C TRP A 58 -20.78 -8.47 9.19
N PHE A 59 -21.60 -7.47 9.55
CA PHE A 59 -22.89 -7.15 8.95
C PHE A 59 -22.88 -5.75 8.35
N GLY A 60 -23.40 -5.58 7.12
CA GLY A 60 -23.42 -4.29 6.43
C GLY A 60 -22.03 -3.84 5.99
N ILE A 61 -21.82 -3.61 4.70
CA ILE A 61 -20.49 -3.28 4.11
C ILE A 61 -20.42 -1.80 3.71
N THR A 62 -21.35 -0.97 4.17
CA THR A 62 -21.33 0.48 3.94
C THR A 62 -20.70 1.19 5.15
N GLU A 63 -20.06 2.34 4.93
CA GLU A 63 -19.41 3.16 5.98
C GLU A 63 -20.35 3.51 7.14
N THR A 64 -21.66 3.59 6.89
CA THR A 64 -22.67 3.98 7.87
C THR A 64 -23.39 2.81 8.54
N GLU A 65 -23.26 1.58 8.03
CA GLU A 65 -24.00 0.41 8.53
C GLU A 65 -23.11 -0.78 8.92
N SER A 66 -21.78 -0.61 8.90
CA SER A 66 -20.85 -1.66 9.31
C SER A 66 -20.98 -1.98 10.79
N ARG A 67 -21.50 -3.17 11.09
CA ARG A 67 -21.72 -3.69 12.44
C ARG A 67 -20.92 -4.97 12.61
N VAL A 68 -20.13 -5.02 13.68
CA VAL A 68 -19.19 -6.12 13.94
C VAL A 68 -19.58 -6.81 15.24
N VAL A 69 -19.57 -8.15 15.22
CA VAL A 69 -19.69 -9.00 16.40
C VAL A 69 -18.40 -9.80 16.52
N VAL A 70 -17.75 -9.69 17.68
CA VAL A 70 -16.53 -10.44 17.98
C VAL A 70 -16.88 -11.55 18.96
N SER A 71 -16.34 -12.75 18.73
CA SER A 71 -16.44 -13.89 19.62
C SER A 71 -15.06 -14.24 20.16
N LEU A 72 -14.90 -14.07 21.46
CA LEU A 72 -13.64 -14.25 22.16
C LEU A 72 -13.71 -15.52 23.01
N PRO A 73 -12.68 -16.38 22.97
CA PRO A 73 -12.62 -17.55 23.84
C PRO A 73 -12.43 -17.12 25.30
N VAL A 74 -13.16 -17.74 26.23
CA VAL A 74 -12.97 -17.55 27.67
C VAL A 74 -12.02 -18.62 28.21
N ALA A 75 -11.08 -18.23 29.07
CA ALA A 75 -10.17 -19.16 29.71
C ALA A 75 -10.94 -20.23 30.51
N GLU A 76 -10.61 -21.51 30.32
CA GLU A 76 -11.39 -22.63 30.88
C GLU A 76 -11.50 -22.55 32.41
N GLN A 77 -10.45 -22.07 33.09
CA GLN A 77 -10.47 -21.87 34.55
C GLN A 77 -11.42 -20.75 35.01
N GLU A 78 -11.76 -19.80 34.15
CA GLU A 78 -12.63 -18.66 34.49
C GLU A 78 -14.11 -18.98 34.27
N VAL A 79 -14.45 -19.94 33.39
CA VAL A 79 -15.84 -20.30 33.05
C VAL A 79 -16.70 -20.61 34.29
N PRO A 80 -16.25 -21.41 35.28
CA PRO A 80 -17.05 -21.68 36.48
C PRO A 80 -17.24 -20.46 37.39
N ARG A 81 -16.41 -19.43 37.24
CA ARG A 81 -16.32 -18.26 38.13
C ARG A 81 -16.99 -17.01 37.55
N LEU A 82 -17.56 -17.08 36.35
CA LEU A 82 -18.18 -15.93 35.68
C LEU A 82 -19.27 -15.26 36.52
N HIS A 83 -20.11 -16.04 37.22
CA HIS A 83 -21.15 -15.51 38.10
C HIS A 83 -20.61 -14.82 39.36
N GLU A 84 -19.38 -15.15 39.78
CA GLU A 84 -18.68 -14.54 40.91
C GLU A 84 -18.03 -13.22 40.51
N ARG A 85 -17.64 -13.07 39.24
CA ARG A 85 -16.96 -11.87 38.71
C ARG A 85 -17.92 -10.83 38.13
N PHE A 86 -19.04 -11.27 37.57
CA PHE A 86 -19.95 -10.40 36.83
C PHE A 86 -21.39 -10.47 37.34
N VAL A 87 -22.11 -9.36 37.17
CA VAL A 87 -23.58 -9.33 37.25
C VAL A 87 -24.10 -9.78 35.89
N LEU A 88 -24.65 -10.99 35.86
CA LEU A 88 -25.08 -11.65 34.64
C LEU A 88 -26.60 -11.77 34.58
N LYS A 89 -27.17 -11.46 33.41
CA LYS A 89 -28.59 -11.61 33.14
C LYS A 89 -28.81 -12.57 31.98
N GLU A 90 -29.63 -13.58 32.21
CA GLU A 90 -29.95 -14.54 31.17
C GLU A 90 -30.81 -13.89 30.08
N HIS A 91 -30.39 -14.05 28.83
CA HIS A 91 -31.10 -13.60 27.65
C HIS A 91 -30.91 -14.60 26.52
N ARG A 92 -32.00 -15.25 26.08
CA ARG A 92 -32.00 -16.19 24.94
C ARG A 92 -30.94 -17.30 25.04
N GLY A 93 -30.68 -17.80 26.25
CA GLY A 93 -29.67 -18.84 26.51
C GLY A 93 -28.24 -18.33 26.67
N MET A 94 -28.00 -17.02 26.52
CA MET A 94 -26.72 -16.37 26.81
C MET A 94 -26.78 -15.64 28.16
N LEU A 95 -25.62 -15.42 28.78
CA LEU A 95 -25.45 -14.68 30.02
C LEU A 95 -24.91 -13.28 29.72
N ARG A 96 -25.81 -12.30 29.57
CA ARG A 96 -25.45 -10.91 29.27
C ARG A 96 -24.75 -10.26 30.44
N VAL A 97 -23.65 -9.56 30.18
CA VAL A 97 -22.88 -8.83 31.18
C VAL A 97 -23.54 -7.47 31.40
N GLU A 98 -24.03 -7.20 32.60
CA GLU A 98 -24.50 -5.87 32.98
C GLU A 98 -23.35 -5.02 33.51
N ARG A 99 -22.50 -5.60 34.38
CA ARG A 99 -21.29 -4.98 34.93
C ARG A 99 -20.39 -6.02 35.59
N ALA A 100 -19.13 -5.65 35.86
CA ALA A 100 -18.30 -6.36 36.82
C ALA A 100 -18.83 -6.11 38.25
N ARG A 101 -18.74 -7.12 39.12
CA ARG A 101 -19.25 -7.01 40.51
C ARG A 101 -18.43 -6.08 41.38
N ASP A 102 -17.11 -6.04 41.15
CA ASP A 102 -16.15 -5.24 41.90
C ASP A 102 -15.96 -3.83 41.32
N ALA A 103 -16.62 -3.51 40.20
CA ALA A 103 -16.64 -2.16 39.65
C ALA A 103 -17.56 -1.26 40.48
N ASP A 104 -17.15 0.00 40.66
CA ASP A 104 -17.98 1.00 41.34
C ASP A 104 -19.32 1.14 40.58
N PRO A 105 -20.47 1.28 41.25
CA PRO A 105 -21.77 1.36 40.57
C PRO A 105 -21.90 2.61 39.68
N ASP A 106 -21.00 3.58 39.84
CA ASP A 106 -20.88 4.79 39.02
C ASP A 106 -19.80 4.67 37.91
N GLU A 107 -19.04 3.55 37.85
CA GLU A 107 -18.12 3.27 36.75
C GLU A 107 -18.90 2.76 35.52
N GLU A 108 -18.55 3.35 34.38
CA GLU A 108 -19.27 3.27 33.12
C GLU A 108 -19.53 1.82 32.68
N THR A 109 -20.76 1.56 32.20
CA THR A 109 -21.10 0.38 31.40
C THR A 109 -20.00 0.07 30.40
N PRO A 110 -19.64 -1.22 30.18
CA PRO A 110 -18.61 -1.56 29.22
C PRO A 110 -18.90 -0.89 27.87
N PRO A 111 -17.87 -0.40 27.16
CA PRO A 111 -18.03 0.38 25.93
C PRO A 111 -18.76 -0.40 24.82
N HIS A 112 -18.81 -1.72 24.95
CA HIS A 112 -19.57 -2.63 24.11
C HIS A 112 -20.53 -3.50 24.92
N ILE A 113 -21.63 -3.88 24.30
CA ILE A 113 -22.54 -4.85 24.87
C ILE A 113 -21.88 -6.23 24.73
N CYS A 114 -21.77 -6.97 25.83
CA CYS A 114 -21.18 -8.30 25.82
C CYS A 114 -22.07 -9.35 26.48
N ALA A 115 -21.97 -10.59 26.03
CA ALA A 115 -22.66 -11.74 26.60
C ALA A 115 -21.78 -12.99 26.55
N PHE A 116 -21.80 -13.79 27.61
CA PHE A 116 -21.20 -15.11 27.63
C PHE A 116 -22.17 -16.12 27.02
N GLU A 117 -21.72 -16.84 26.02
CA GLU A 117 -22.39 -18.02 25.51
C GLU A 117 -21.70 -19.25 26.16
N PRO A 118 -22.44 -20.02 26.98
CA PRO A 118 -21.95 -21.27 27.52
C PRO A 118 -22.13 -22.35 26.44
N GLY A 119 -21.04 -22.67 25.73
CA GLY A 119 -21.10 -23.58 24.59
C GLY A 119 -21.63 -24.97 24.98
N ALA A 120 -22.00 -25.77 23.97
CA ALA A 120 -22.57 -27.11 24.18
C ALA A 120 -21.63 -28.10 24.91
N ARG A 121 -20.34 -27.77 25.09
CA ARG A 121 -19.34 -28.59 25.79
C ARG A 121 -18.99 -27.98 27.15
N ARG A 122 -18.96 -28.82 28.19
CA ARG A 122 -18.54 -28.40 29.53
C ARG A 122 -17.13 -27.79 29.52
N GLY A 123 -16.99 -26.62 30.12
CA GLY A 123 -15.70 -25.95 30.32
C GLY A 123 -15.30 -24.97 29.21
N ILE A 124 -16.10 -24.81 28.17
CA ILE A 124 -15.83 -23.86 27.09
C ILE A 124 -16.95 -22.82 27.08
N ALA A 125 -16.59 -21.55 27.20
CA ALA A 125 -17.49 -20.43 26.99
C ALA A 125 -16.86 -19.43 26.02
N ARG A 126 -17.71 -18.68 25.31
CA ARG A 126 -17.29 -17.58 24.46
C ARG A 126 -17.91 -16.28 24.93
N LEU A 127 -17.12 -15.21 24.92
CA LEU A 127 -17.56 -13.85 25.16
C LEU A 127 -17.87 -13.21 23.81
N LEU A 128 -19.15 -12.94 23.55
CA LEU A 128 -19.62 -12.25 22.36
C LEU A 128 -19.77 -10.77 22.67
N CYS A 129 -19.17 -9.88 21.88
CA CYS A 129 -19.26 -8.44 22.06
C CYS A 129 -19.64 -7.72 20.76
N ALA A 130 -20.51 -6.71 20.86
CA ALA A 130 -20.94 -5.88 19.74
C ALA A 130 -21.43 -4.50 20.20
N GLN A 131 -21.72 -3.60 19.25
CA GLN A 131 -22.33 -2.30 19.53
C GLN A 131 -23.82 -2.42 19.89
N ASP A 132 -24.56 -3.33 19.26
CA ASP A 132 -25.98 -3.61 19.53
C ASP A 132 -26.19 -5.06 19.97
N ALA A 133 -27.00 -5.27 21.00
CA ALA A 133 -27.40 -6.60 21.48
C ALA A 133 -28.10 -7.43 20.39
N LYS A 134 -28.80 -6.78 19.45
CA LYS A 134 -29.46 -7.48 18.33
C LYS A 134 -28.46 -8.18 17.41
N ASP A 135 -27.27 -7.62 17.26
CA ASP A 135 -26.23 -8.21 16.41
C ASP A 135 -25.62 -9.44 17.08
N ILE A 136 -25.44 -9.40 18.40
CA ILE A 136 -25.05 -10.57 19.20
C ILE A 136 -26.09 -11.68 19.00
N ASP A 137 -27.38 -11.37 19.18
CA ASP A 137 -28.45 -12.34 19.00
C ASP A 137 -28.46 -12.97 17.59
N ALA A 138 -28.15 -12.18 16.55
CA ALA A 138 -28.12 -12.64 15.17
C ALA A 138 -26.89 -13.52 14.88
N ALA A 139 -25.73 -13.20 15.46
CA ALA A 139 -24.46 -13.84 15.15
C ALA A 139 -24.11 -15.01 16.08
N ALA A 140 -24.61 -15.00 17.33
CA ALA A 140 -24.19 -15.89 18.42
C ALA A 140 -24.19 -17.36 18.00
N ARG A 141 -25.31 -17.81 17.43
CA ARG A 141 -25.47 -19.21 17.03
C ARG A 141 -24.43 -19.64 15.99
N TYR A 142 -24.17 -18.80 14.99
CA TYR A 142 -23.18 -19.09 13.97
C TYR A 142 -21.76 -19.10 14.56
N LEU A 143 -21.39 -18.06 15.32
CA LEU A 143 -20.06 -17.89 15.88
C LEU A 143 -19.69 -18.94 16.94
N VAL A 144 -20.66 -19.57 17.60
CA VAL A 144 -20.39 -20.58 18.63
C VAL A 144 -20.66 -22.00 18.15
N GLU A 145 -21.73 -22.25 17.38
CA GLU A 145 -22.09 -23.62 16.96
C GLU A 145 -21.42 -24.03 15.63
N VAL A 146 -21.21 -23.08 14.71
CA VAL A 146 -20.78 -23.38 13.33
C VAL A 146 -19.29 -23.15 13.14
N VAL A 147 -18.76 -22.06 13.70
CA VAL A 147 -17.32 -21.79 13.64
C VAL A 147 -16.59 -22.78 14.56
N GLY A 148 -15.81 -23.67 13.95
CA GLY A 148 -15.13 -24.74 14.68
C GLY A 148 -14.10 -24.20 15.69
N PRO A 149 -13.87 -24.89 16.83
CA PRO A 149 -12.91 -24.47 17.86
C PRO A 149 -11.44 -24.66 17.44
N GLN A 150 -11.20 -25.34 16.32
CA GLN A 150 -9.85 -25.52 15.76
C GLN A 150 -9.62 -24.45 14.69
N PRO A 151 -8.42 -23.86 14.64
CA PRO A 151 -8.06 -22.99 13.53
C PRO A 151 -8.21 -23.78 12.24
N VAL A 152 -9.14 -23.33 11.41
CA VAL A 152 -9.33 -23.85 10.07
C VAL A 152 -8.25 -23.20 9.21
N ASP A 153 -7.57 -23.98 8.38
CA ASP A 153 -6.86 -23.42 7.22
C ASP A 153 -7.94 -22.86 6.29
N ALA A 154 -8.35 -21.63 6.57
CA ALA A 154 -9.49 -21.01 5.93
C ALA A 154 -9.02 -20.25 4.70
N ASP A 155 -9.59 -20.62 3.57
CA ASP A 155 -9.64 -19.79 2.37
C ASP A 155 -10.84 -18.84 2.56
N ALA A 156 -10.59 -17.58 2.88
CA ALA A 156 -11.63 -16.56 2.93
C ALA A 156 -11.64 -15.79 1.61
N ARG A 157 -12.79 -15.73 0.93
CA ARG A 157 -12.97 -14.91 -0.26
C ARG A 157 -13.94 -13.78 0.04
N ILE A 158 -13.45 -12.56 -0.06
CA ILE A 158 -14.26 -11.35 0.06
C ILE A 158 -14.56 -10.87 -1.35
N GLU A 159 -15.83 -10.72 -1.71
CA GLU A 159 -16.22 -10.13 -2.99
C GLU A 159 -16.84 -8.76 -2.76
N VAL A 160 -16.22 -7.75 -3.34
CA VAL A 160 -16.73 -6.37 -3.38
C VAL A 160 -17.28 -6.15 -4.79
N LEU A 161 -18.60 -5.95 -4.86
CA LEU A 161 -19.31 -5.74 -6.11
C LEU A 161 -19.27 -4.26 -6.54
N GLU A 162 -19.47 -4.00 -7.82
CA GLU A 162 -19.46 -2.67 -8.45
C GLU A 162 -20.13 -1.57 -7.62
N TRP A 163 -21.34 -1.83 -7.09
CA TRP A 163 -22.10 -0.83 -6.35
C TRP A 163 -21.42 -0.40 -5.04
N ALA A 164 -20.76 -1.32 -4.34
CA ALA A 164 -20.03 -1.04 -3.11
C ALA A 164 -18.74 -0.27 -3.40
N ILE A 165 -18.06 -0.63 -4.49
CA ILE A 165 -16.88 0.11 -4.98
C ILE A 165 -17.25 1.55 -5.31
N ARG A 166 -18.35 1.75 -6.05
CA ARG A 166 -18.86 3.08 -6.41
C ARG A 166 -19.27 3.92 -5.20
N GLU A 167 -19.74 3.30 -4.12
CA GLU A 167 -20.13 4.03 -2.90
C GLU A 167 -18.91 4.48 -2.10
N VAL A 168 -17.89 3.62 -1.96
CA VAL A 168 -16.62 3.96 -1.32
C VAL A 168 -15.90 5.09 -2.07
N MET A 169 -15.98 5.13 -3.40
CA MET A 169 -15.33 6.18 -4.18
C MET A 169 -15.94 7.58 -4.02
N LYS A 170 -17.20 7.69 -3.61
CA LYS A 170 -17.84 9.01 -3.41
C LYS A 170 -17.28 9.76 -2.19
N SER A 171 -16.55 9.09 -1.29
CA SER A 171 -16.02 9.69 -0.07
C SER A 171 -14.59 10.24 -0.20
N GLU A 172 -13.90 10.03 -1.33
CA GLU A 172 -12.51 10.49 -1.58
C GLU A 172 -12.39 11.69 -2.52
N ASP A 173 -13.36 12.60 -2.55
CA ASP A 173 -13.20 13.90 -3.21
C ASP A 173 -12.34 14.83 -2.32
N GLY A 174 -11.01 14.81 -2.48
CA GLY A 174 -10.18 15.68 -1.65
C GLY A 174 -8.67 15.60 -1.81
N ALA A 175 -8.14 15.75 -3.02
CA ALA A 175 -6.80 16.27 -3.21
C ALA A 175 -6.78 17.17 -4.45
N ASP A 176 -6.64 18.47 -4.22
CA ASP A 176 -6.32 19.45 -5.26
C ASP A 176 -4.85 19.24 -5.64
N ASP A 177 -4.64 18.39 -6.64
CA ASP A 177 -3.39 18.40 -7.41
C ASP A 177 -3.58 19.35 -8.59
N ASP A 178 -2.86 20.47 -8.56
CA ASP A 178 -3.03 21.61 -9.48
C ASP A 178 -2.37 21.37 -10.85
N GLY A 179 -1.61 20.29 -11.02
CA GLY A 179 -0.89 19.96 -12.26
C GLY A 179 -1.71 19.17 -13.29
N HIS A 180 -1.34 19.30 -14.57
CA HIS A 180 -1.92 18.54 -15.67
C HIS A 180 -1.70 17.03 -15.53
N THR A 181 -0.54 16.60 -15.03
CA THR A 181 -0.27 15.18 -14.75
C THR A 181 -1.12 14.64 -13.60
N GLY A 182 -1.35 15.44 -12.55
CA GLY A 182 -2.26 15.11 -11.46
C GLY A 182 -3.72 14.97 -11.92
N ALA A 183 -4.17 15.91 -12.76
CA ALA A 183 -5.50 15.84 -13.40
C ALA A 183 -5.66 14.59 -14.28
N LEU A 184 -4.66 14.27 -15.11
CA LEU A 184 -4.66 13.06 -15.92
C LEU A 184 -4.67 11.80 -15.05
N GLY A 185 -3.89 11.76 -13.96
CA GLY A 185 -3.86 10.64 -13.02
C GLY A 185 -5.25 10.36 -12.44
N ARG A 186 -5.95 11.41 -12.00
CA ARG A 186 -7.34 11.32 -11.51
C ARG A 186 -8.29 10.82 -12.60
N GLU A 187 -8.24 11.40 -13.80
CA GLU A 187 -9.10 10.99 -14.92
C GLU A 187 -8.91 9.50 -15.28
N LEU A 188 -7.66 9.04 -15.33
CA LEU A 188 -7.32 7.65 -15.62
C LEU A 188 -7.77 6.71 -14.50
N GLY A 189 -7.58 7.11 -13.23
CA GLY A 189 -8.08 6.38 -12.06
C GLY A 189 -9.59 6.23 -12.08
N ASP A 190 -10.32 7.31 -12.27
CA ASP A 190 -11.79 7.32 -12.37
C ASP A 190 -12.27 6.44 -13.52
N ALA A 191 -11.60 6.52 -14.68
CA ALA A 191 -11.95 5.72 -15.85
C ALA A 191 -11.69 4.23 -15.61
N LEU A 192 -10.59 3.86 -14.96
CA LEU A 192 -10.28 2.49 -14.56
C LEU A 192 -11.34 1.94 -13.60
N MET A 193 -11.74 2.74 -12.62
CA MET A 193 -12.73 2.32 -11.63
C MET A 193 -14.14 2.20 -12.23
N ARG A 194 -14.49 3.05 -13.22
CA ARG A 194 -15.73 2.88 -14.01
C ARG A 194 -15.76 1.59 -14.82
N ASP A 195 -14.59 1.06 -15.19
CA ASP A 195 -14.48 -0.22 -15.87
C ASP A 195 -14.53 -1.42 -14.91
N LEU A 196 -14.36 -1.22 -13.59
CA LEU A 196 -14.29 -2.28 -12.59
C LEU A 196 -15.70 -2.84 -12.28
N GLU A 197 -15.91 -4.13 -12.54
CA GLU A 197 -17.16 -4.87 -12.24
C GLU A 197 -17.16 -5.39 -10.80
N SER A 198 -16.03 -5.93 -10.36
CA SER A 198 -15.89 -6.49 -9.03
C SER A 198 -14.42 -6.61 -8.63
N MET A 199 -14.17 -6.55 -7.33
CA MET A 199 -12.90 -6.91 -6.72
C MET A 199 -13.14 -8.13 -5.83
N SER A 200 -12.33 -9.19 -5.95
CA SER A 200 -12.28 -10.25 -4.95
C SER A 200 -10.94 -10.26 -4.25
N MET A 201 -10.95 -10.57 -2.96
CA MET A 201 -9.76 -10.77 -2.15
C MET A 201 -9.82 -12.18 -1.56
N ASP A 202 -8.93 -13.04 -2.00
CA ASP A 202 -8.77 -14.41 -1.53
C ASP A 202 -7.65 -14.43 -0.48
N LEU A 203 -8.00 -14.61 0.79
CA LEU A 203 -7.04 -14.82 1.86
C LEU A 203 -6.90 -16.31 2.12
N ARG A 204 -5.67 -16.81 2.07
CA ARG A 204 -5.33 -18.16 2.52
C ARG A 204 -4.47 -18.05 3.76
N TRP A 205 -4.98 -18.54 4.88
CA TRP A 205 -4.22 -18.60 6.11
C TRP A 205 -3.56 -19.98 6.24
N GLY A 206 -2.26 -20.04 5.98
CA GLY A 206 -1.44 -21.21 6.26
C GLY A 206 -0.77 -21.14 7.64
N HIS A 207 -0.16 -22.24 8.08
CA HIS A 207 0.50 -22.32 9.39
C HIS A 207 1.70 -21.35 9.57
N ALA A 208 2.33 -20.87 8.49
CA ALA A 208 3.49 -19.98 8.52
C ALA A 208 3.37 -18.74 7.61
N GLU A 209 2.41 -18.74 6.69
CA GLU A 209 2.27 -17.79 5.59
C GLU A 209 0.81 -17.36 5.47
N VAL A 210 0.60 -16.08 5.16
CA VAL A 210 -0.70 -15.52 4.82
C VAL A 210 -0.61 -15.14 3.36
N ASP A 211 -1.30 -15.88 2.50
CA ASP A 211 -1.41 -15.53 1.09
C ASP A 211 -2.63 -14.63 0.89
N VAL A 212 -2.43 -13.50 0.23
CA VAL A 212 -3.51 -12.60 -0.17
C VAL A 212 -3.49 -12.51 -1.69
N GLY A 213 -4.50 -13.09 -2.33
CA GLY A 213 -4.82 -12.86 -3.73
C GLY A 213 -5.81 -11.71 -3.85
N VAL A 214 -5.53 -10.72 -4.69
CA VAL A 214 -6.51 -9.71 -5.09
C VAL A 214 -6.80 -9.90 -6.57
N SER A 215 -8.06 -10.12 -6.90
CA SER A 215 -8.53 -10.24 -8.28
C SER A 215 -9.43 -9.06 -8.62
N LEU A 216 -9.09 -8.33 -9.68
CA LEU A 216 -9.92 -7.28 -10.24
C LEU A 216 -10.57 -7.80 -11.52
N ARG A 217 -11.89 -7.68 -11.60
CA ARG A 217 -12.66 -8.05 -12.79
C ARG A 217 -13.24 -6.80 -13.40
N PHE A 218 -12.95 -6.58 -14.68
CA PHE A 218 -13.42 -5.40 -15.41
C PHE A 218 -14.62 -5.77 -16.29
N ALA A 219 -15.69 -4.97 -16.20
CA ALA A 219 -16.89 -5.09 -17.03
C ALA A 219 -16.60 -4.72 -18.48
N SER A 220 -15.57 -3.91 -18.71
CA SER A 220 -15.25 -3.30 -19.98
C SER A 220 -13.73 -3.04 -20.09
N ARG A 221 -13.17 -3.14 -21.30
CA ARG A 221 -11.79 -2.73 -21.62
C ARG A 221 -11.81 -1.41 -22.40
N ARG A 222 -12.53 -0.39 -21.92
CA ARG A 222 -12.69 0.88 -22.63
C ARG A 222 -11.72 1.94 -22.18
N SER A 223 -11.36 1.97 -20.90
CA SER A 223 -10.40 2.96 -20.41
C SER A 223 -8.98 2.63 -20.92
N PRO A 224 -8.17 3.66 -21.21
CA PRO A 224 -6.79 3.44 -21.65
C PRO A 224 -5.94 2.67 -20.63
N LEU A 225 -6.21 2.86 -19.33
CA LEU A 225 -5.51 2.16 -18.25
C LEU A 225 -5.95 0.69 -18.14
N THR A 226 -7.26 0.41 -18.27
CA THR A 226 -7.77 -0.97 -18.34
C THR A 226 -7.22 -1.70 -19.57
N LEU A 227 -7.10 -1.03 -20.72
CA LEU A 227 -6.50 -1.62 -21.92
C LEU A 227 -5.04 -2.05 -21.67
N ALA A 228 -4.27 -1.22 -20.95
CA ALA A 228 -2.88 -1.49 -20.62
C ALA A 228 -2.70 -2.61 -19.57
N LEU A 229 -3.63 -2.71 -18.61
CA LEU A 229 -3.53 -3.62 -17.46
C LEU A 229 -4.26 -4.96 -17.68
N ALA A 230 -5.43 -4.93 -18.30
CA ALA A 230 -6.24 -6.12 -18.55
C ALA A 230 -5.81 -6.77 -19.87
N PRO A 231 -5.30 -8.01 -19.85
CA PRO A 231 -4.81 -8.67 -21.05
C PRO A 231 -5.95 -8.89 -22.06
N ALA A 232 -5.66 -8.77 -23.36
CA ALA A 232 -6.55 -9.27 -24.43
C ALA A 232 -6.47 -10.81 -24.57
N VAL A 233 -5.57 -11.43 -23.80
CA VAL A 233 -5.18 -12.84 -23.88
C VAL A 233 -6.01 -13.68 -22.91
N ALA A 234 -6.08 -14.99 -23.16
CA ALA A 234 -6.82 -15.92 -22.32
C ALA A 234 -6.34 -15.86 -20.85
N PRO A 235 -7.24 -16.07 -19.85
CA PRO A 235 -6.90 -15.98 -18.43
C PRO A 235 -5.77 -16.91 -17.96
N ASP A 236 -5.48 -17.95 -18.75
CA ASP A 236 -4.45 -18.98 -18.52
C ASP A 236 -3.16 -18.75 -19.34
N ALA A 237 -3.00 -17.56 -19.94
CA ALA A 237 -1.79 -17.21 -20.67
C ALA A 237 -0.55 -17.30 -19.75
N ALA A 238 0.48 -18.03 -20.20
CA ALA A 238 1.73 -18.15 -19.48
C ALA A 238 2.36 -16.75 -19.23
N PRO A 239 3.03 -16.54 -18.09
CA PRO A 239 3.69 -15.28 -17.82
C PRO A 239 4.81 -15.02 -18.86
N PRO A 240 5.15 -13.75 -19.13
CA PRO A 240 6.24 -13.40 -20.03
C PRO A 240 7.56 -14.08 -19.62
N PRO A 241 8.41 -14.53 -20.56
CA PRO A 241 9.69 -15.18 -20.24
C PRO A 241 10.58 -14.34 -19.31
N ALA A 242 10.55 -13.01 -19.43
CA ALA A 242 11.27 -12.11 -18.53
C ALA A 242 10.83 -12.21 -17.06
N PHE A 243 9.55 -12.51 -16.77
CA PHE A 243 9.04 -12.65 -15.41
C PHE A 243 9.70 -13.84 -14.68
N LEU A 244 9.88 -14.95 -15.39
CA LEU A 244 10.55 -16.14 -14.86
C LEU A 244 12.06 -15.96 -14.67
N ARG A 245 12.64 -14.86 -15.16
CA ARG A 245 14.06 -14.52 -15.04
C ARG A 245 14.31 -13.42 -14.00
N LEU A 246 13.28 -13.01 -13.26
CA LEU A 246 13.45 -12.05 -12.18
C LEU A 246 14.45 -12.56 -11.13
N PRO A 247 15.27 -11.67 -10.53
CA PRO A 247 16.21 -12.05 -9.50
C PRO A 247 15.54 -12.80 -8.33
N SER A 248 16.27 -13.71 -7.69
CA SER A 248 15.74 -14.48 -6.55
C SER A 248 15.45 -13.62 -5.31
N ASP A 249 16.01 -12.42 -5.24
CA ASP A 249 15.79 -11.42 -4.18
C ASP A 249 14.69 -10.39 -4.55
N THR A 250 13.88 -10.69 -5.57
CA THR A 250 12.67 -9.90 -5.89
C THR A 250 11.69 -10.00 -4.72
N ALA A 251 11.32 -8.86 -4.15
CA ALA A 251 10.32 -8.78 -3.08
C ALA A 251 8.91 -8.58 -3.65
N VAL A 252 8.79 -7.79 -4.73
CA VAL A 252 7.53 -7.50 -5.41
C VAL A 252 7.74 -7.62 -6.91
N ALA A 253 6.82 -8.31 -7.58
CA ALA A 253 6.86 -8.48 -9.02
C ALA A 253 5.48 -8.23 -9.62
N PHE A 254 5.46 -7.61 -10.78
CA PHE A 254 4.27 -7.33 -11.57
C PHE A 254 4.57 -7.66 -13.03
N TYR A 255 3.58 -8.19 -13.73
CA TYR A 255 3.65 -8.27 -15.18
C TYR A 255 2.31 -7.97 -15.81
N THR A 256 2.35 -7.49 -17.05
CA THR A 256 1.21 -7.46 -17.95
C THR A 256 1.52 -8.32 -19.16
N GLN A 257 0.49 -8.89 -19.76
CA GLN A 257 0.61 -9.45 -21.12
C GLN A 257 0.70 -8.34 -22.18
N GLY A 258 0.55 -7.09 -21.76
CA GLY A 258 0.60 -5.92 -22.61
C GLY A 258 -0.67 -5.65 -23.39
N ALA A 259 -0.61 -4.54 -24.12
CA ALA A 259 -1.56 -4.19 -25.17
C ALA A 259 -0.77 -3.88 -26.45
N SER A 260 -1.47 -3.83 -27.57
CA SER A 260 -0.85 -3.39 -28.83
C SER A 260 -0.48 -1.90 -28.75
N ARG A 261 0.51 -1.49 -29.56
CA ARG A 261 0.89 -0.07 -29.68
C ARG A 261 -0.29 0.84 -30.05
N ALA A 262 -1.20 0.32 -30.88
CA ALA A 262 -2.40 1.04 -31.31
C ALA A 262 -3.36 1.26 -30.12
N GLU A 263 -3.60 0.23 -29.31
CA GLU A 263 -4.42 0.34 -28.10
C GLU A 263 -3.82 1.30 -27.06
N LEU A 264 -2.49 1.38 -26.96
CA LEU A 264 -1.80 2.29 -26.02
C LEU A 264 -1.65 3.72 -26.53
N THR A 265 -1.95 4.01 -27.79
CA THR A 265 -1.71 5.33 -28.39
C THR A 265 -2.49 6.44 -27.68
N PRO A 266 -3.80 6.30 -27.35
CA PRO A 266 -4.52 7.33 -26.62
C PRO A 266 -3.93 7.65 -25.25
N LEU A 267 -3.50 6.63 -24.50
CA LEU A 267 -2.83 6.81 -23.20
C LEU A 267 -1.51 7.56 -23.36
N ARG A 268 -0.72 7.15 -24.35
CA ARG A 268 0.60 7.71 -24.64
C ARG A 268 0.50 9.19 -25.02
N GLU A 269 -0.44 9.54 -25.90
CA GLU A 269 -0.68 10.93 -26.30
C GLU A 269 -1.16 11.80 -25.13
N ALA A 270 -2.06 11.28 -24.29
CA ALA A 270 -2.54 12.00 -23.11
C ALA A 270 -1.41 12.23 -22.10
N LEU A 271 -0.59 11.20 -21.82
CA LEU A 271 0.56 11.30 -20.92
C LEU A 271 1.58 12.33 -21.41
N PHE A 272 1.99 12.27 -22.69
CA PHE A 272 2.98 13.23 -23.18
C PHE A 272 2.46 14.65 -23.26
N ARG A 273 1.16 14.84 -23.51
CA ARG A 273 0.54 16.16 -23.43
C ARG A 273 0.61 16.70 -21.99
N ALA A 274 0.20 15.91 -21.01
CA ALA A 274 0.23 16.34 -19.61
C ALA A 274 1.65 16.66 -19.12
N VAL A 275 2.64 15.80 -19.43
CA VAL A 275 4.05 16.04 -19.09
C VAL A 275 4.57 17.29 -19.79
N ARG A 276 4.18 17.51 -21.04
CA ARG A 276 4.58 18.69 -21.80
C ARG A 276 4.07 19.95 -21.15
N ASP A 277 2.78 20.00 -20.87
CA ASP A 277 2.11 21.20 -20.37
C ASP A 277 2.64 21.56 -18.98
N ASP A 278 2.80 20.58 -18.08
CA ASP A 278 3.45 20.80 -16.76
C ASP A 278 4.89 21.32 -16.90
N SER A 279 5.68 20.75 -17.81
CA SER A 279 7.07 21.19 -18.00
C SER A 279 7.16 22.60 -18.60
N VAL A 280 6.23 22.97 -19.49
CA VAL A 280 6.18 24.34 -20.04
C VAL A 280 5.79 25.34 -18.95
N ASP A 281 4.83 24.98 -18.09
CA ASP A 281 4.45 25.81 -16.94
C ASP A 281 5.61 25.99 -15.95
N ASP A 282 6.46 24.98 -15.80
CA ASP A 282 7.72 25.02 -15.06
C ASP A 282 8.85 25.83 -15.75
N GLY A 283 8.58 26.41 -16.91
CA GLY A 283 9.48 27.29 -17.64
C GLY A 283 10.51 26.57 -18.52
N TYR A 284 10.27 25.32 -18.89
CA TYR A 284 11.10 24.60 -19.87
C TYR A 284 10.85 25.08 -21.31
N ASP A 285 11.88 25.04 -22.16
CA ASP A 285 11.75 25.41 -23.57
C ASP A 285 10.90 24.38 -24.34
N ALA A 286 9.77 24.83 -24.87
CA ALA A 286 8.80 23.97 -25.55
C ALA A 286 9.40 23.25 -26.78
N ALA A 287 10.28 23.90 -27.55
CA ALA A 287 10.81 23.31 -28.78
C ALA A 287 11.83 22.19 -28.51
N VAL A 288 12.64 22.31 -27.46
CA VAL A 288 13.55 21.24 -27.02
C VAL A 288 12.79 20.13 -26.29
N LEU A 289 11.80 20.49 -25.48
CA LEU A 289 10.90 19.55 -24.83
C LEU A 289 10.12 18.71 -25.85
N ASP A 290 9.60 19.29 -26.92
CA ASP A 290 8.90 18.57 -27.98
C ASP A 290 9.81 17.53 -28.67
N ARG A 291 11.10 17.84 -28.87
CA ARG A 291 12.08 16.87 -29.41
C ARG A 291 12.35 15.74 -28.42
N LEU A 292 12.49 16.06 -27.13
CA LEU A 292 12.67 15.08 -26.06
C LEU A 292 11.48 14.13 -25.99
N LEU A 293 10.25 14.66 -25.97
CA LEU A 293 9.02 13.90 -25.92
C LEU A 293 8.80 13.07 -27.19
N GLN A 294 9.09 13.62 -28.38
CA GLN A 294 9.04 12.87 -29.63
C GLN A 294 9.99 11.67 -29.59
N ARG A 295 11.19 11.84 -29.02
CA ARG A 295 12.13 10.73 -28.89
C ARG A 295 11.64 9.70 -27.87
N PHE A 296 11.11 10.16 -26.75
CA PHE A 296 10.57 9.29 -25.70
C PHE A 296 9.34 8.49 -26.18
N ASP A 297 8.49 9.08 -27.03
CA ASP A 297 7.34 8.43 -27.69
C ASP A 297 7.74 7.21 -28.53
N THR A 298 8.93 7.23 -29.11
CA THR A 298 9.43 6.07 -29.87
C THR A 298 9.86 4.90 -29.01
N MET A 299 10.00 5.08 -27.69
CA MET A 299 10.54 4.08 -26.77
C MET A 299 9.53 3.62 -25.71
N VAL A 300 8.62 4.49 -25.27
CA VAL A 300 7.70 4.16 -24.18
C VAL A 300 6.34 3.74 -24.72
N LEU A 301 5.70 2.77 -24.05
CA LEU A 301 4.38 2.24 -24.44
C LEU A 301 4.33 1.78 -25.91
N THR A 302 5.41 1.14 -26.36
CA THR A 302 5.57 0.54 -27.69
C THR A 302 4.70 -0.70 -27.91
N GLY A 303 4.07 -1.18 -26.84
CA GLY A 303 3.21 -2.36 -26.81
C GLY A 303 3.94 -3.62 -26.36
N GLY A 304 3.19 -4.70 -26.21
CA GLY A 304 3.72 -5.98 -25.72
C GLY A 304 3.84 -6.04 -24.20
N SER A 305 4.28 -7.20 -23.71
CA SER A 305 4.32 -7.49 -22.27
C SER A 305 5.34 -6.64 -21.54
N LEU A 306 4.93 -6.15 -20.36
CA LEU A 306 5.77 -5.44 -19.42
C LEU A 306 6.00 -6.30 -18.19
N VAL A 307 7.23 -6.36 -17.70
CA VAL A 307 7.58 -6.96 -16.40
C VAL A 307 8.26 -5.92 -15.55
N VAL A 308 7.79 -5.75 -14.32
CA VAL A 308 8.40 -4.89 -13.31
C VAL A 308 8.72 -5.73 -12.09
N GLY A 309 9.96 -5.67 -11.61
CA GLY A 309 10.40 -6.29 -10.37
C GLY A 309 11.05 -5.26 -9.46
N ALA A 310 10.82 -5.37 -8.17
CA ALA A 310 11.53 -4.59 -7.16
C ALA A 310 12.00 -5.51 -6.04
N GLY A 311 13.19 -5.23 -5.51
CA GLY A 311 13.79 -6.09 -4.49
C GLY A 311 14.99 -5.47 -3.80
N GLY A 312 15.67 -6.30 -3.02
CA GLY A 312 16.88 -5.92 -2.31
C GLY A 312 17.48 -7.10 -1.53
N ASP A 313 18.77 -7.01 -1.23
CA ASP A 313 19.46 -8.03 -0.44
C ASP A 313 19.04 -7.92 1.03
N ARG A 314 17.95 -8.60 1.37
CA ARG A 314 17.40 -8.65 2.74
C ARG A 314 18.45 -9.05 3.77
N ALA A 315 19.29 -10.04 3.46
CA ALA A 315 20.31 -10.51 4.39
C ALA A 315 21.42 -9.47 4.60
N ALA A 316 21.79 -8.70 3.58
CA ALA A 316 22.68 -7.55 3.74
C ALA A 316 22.00 -6.41 4.52
N ALA A 317 20.73 -6.13 4.26
CA ALA A 317 19.96 -5.11 4.97
C ALA A 317 19.86 -5.41 6.47
N GLU A 318 19.48 -6.63 6.84
CA GLU A 318 19.39 -7.08 8.24
C GLU A 318 20.75 -7.00 8.95
N ARG A 319 21.82 -7.50 8.31
CA ARG A 319 23.18 -7.41 8.87
C ARG A 319 23.64 -5.96 9.06
N ALA A 320 23.34 -5.09 8.10
CA ALA A 320 23.75 -3.71 8.17
C ALA A 320 22.94 -2.90 9.21
N LEU A 321 21.65 -3.22 9.39
CA LEU A 321 20.81 -2.68 10.46
C LEU A 321 21.31 -3.11 11.84
N ALA A 322 21.60 -4.41 12.03
CA ALA A 322 22.16 -4.91 13.29
C ALA A 322 23.51 -4.25 13.62
N ALA A 323 24.38 -4.08 12.63
CA ALA A 323 25.66 -3.39 12.79
C ALA A 323 25.48 -1.89 13.14
N TYR A 324 24.51 -1.21 12.54
CA TYR A 324 24.17 0.17 12.86
C TYR A 324 23.65 0.32 14.30
N GLN A 325 22.74 -0.55 14.72
CA GLN A 325 22.17 -0.56 16.07
C GLN A 325 23.22 -0.84 17.16
N SER A 326 24.29 -1.57 16.83
CA SER A 326 25.39 -1.87 17.76
C SER A 326 26.29 -0.68 18.13
N GLY A 327 26.10 0.50 17.51
CA GLY A 327 26.78 1.75 17.86
C GLY A 327 28.26 1.87 17.48
N LYS A 328 28.93 0.80 17.01
CA LYS A 328 30.34 0.85 16.59
C LYS A 328 30.50 1.54 15.22
N GLY A 329 31.20 2.67 15.18
CA GLY A 329 31.52 3.37 13.93
C GLY A 329 30.31 3.98 13.23
N ALA A 330 29.43 4.65 14.00
CA ALA A 330 28.10 5.13 13.61
C ALA A 330 27.99 5.71 12.20
N ALA A 331 28.91 6.58 11.76
CA ALA A 331 28.86 7.17 10.41
C ALA A 331 29.13 6.15 9.28
N ARG A 332 30.06 5.20 9.50
CA ARG A 332 30.40 4.15 8.53
C ARG A 332 29.33 3.06 8.50
N SER A 333 28.82 2.65 9.65
CA SER A 333 27.73 1.68 9.76
C SER A 333 26.42 2.25 9.22
N GLN A 334 26.13 3.53 9.44
CA GLN A 334 24.99 4.23 8.84
C GLN A 334 25.09 4.26 7.31
N LYS A 335 26.27 4.58 6.76
CA LYS A 335 26.46 4.58 5.30
C LYS A 335 26.31 3.17 4.71
N ALA A 336 26.81 2.15 5.40
CA ALA A 336 26.67 0.76 4.99
C ALA A 336 25.20 0.29 5.05
N ALA A 337 24.48 0.62 6.13
CA ALA A 337 23.05 0.32 6.29
C ALA A 337 22.21 0.98 5.19
N ARG A 338 22.45 2.27 4.91
CA ARG A 338 21.77 2.97 3.82
C ARG A 338 21.97 2.28 2.47
N ARG A 339 23.21 1.89 2.15
CA ARG A 339 23.51 1.20 0.89
C ARG A 339 22.85 -0.18 0.82
N ALA A 340 22.82 -0.91 1.94
CA ALA A 340 22.20 -2.24 1.98
C ALA A 340 20.66 -2.18 1.91
N LEU A 341 20.06 -1.05 2.29
CA LEU A 341 18.62 -0.79 2.20
C LEU A 341 18.18 -0.16 0.88
N GLN A 342 19.11 0.17 -0.03
CA GLN A 342 18.73 0.69 -1.33
C GLN A 342 18.02 -0.39 -2.13
N PRO A 343 16.73 -0.18 -2.49
CA PRO A 343 16.04 -1.13 -3.34
C PRO A 343 16.61 -1.05 -4.74
N TRP A 344 16.45 -2.14 -5.49
CA TRP A 344 16.59 -2.13 -6.94
C TRP A 344 15.20 -2.25 -7.56
N ILE A 345 15.04 -1.63 -8.74
CA ILE A 345 13.85 -1.78 -9.59
C ILE A 345 14.36 -2.22 -10.96
N LEU A 346 13.71 -3.23 -11.53
CA LEU A 346 13.96 -3.77 -12.84
C LEU A 346 12.68 -3.62 -13.67
N VAL A 347 12.82 -3.03 -14.85
CA VAL A 347 11.76 -3.01 -15.86
C VAL A 347 12.27 -3.77 -17.08
N ALA A 348 11.53 -4.79 -17.49
CA ALA A 348 11.81 -5.56 -18.69
C ALA A 348 10.66 -5.41 -19.69
N VAL A 349 11.03 -5.11 -20.92
CA VAL A 349 10.17 -5.10 -22.10
C VAL A 349 10.71 -6.17 -23.05
N GLU A 350 9.82 -6.88 -23.74
CA GLU A 350 10.20 -7.92 -24.71
C GLU A 350 10.64 -7.27 -26.05
N GLU A 351 11.67 -6.43 -25.98
CA GLU A 351 12.26 -5.73 -27.12
C GLU A 351 13.80 -5.86 -27.14
N PRO A 352 14.44 -5.83 -28.32
CA PRO A 352 15.90 -5.89 -28.41
C PRO A 352 16.57 -4.68 -27.75
N ALA A 353 17.49 -4.90 -26.80
CA ALA A 353 18.22 -3.80 -26.13
C ALA A 353 18.97 -2.85 -27.09
N GLN A 354 19.31 -3.34 -28.29
CA GLN A 354 19.99 -2.57 -29.33
C GLN A 354 19.17 -1.37 -29.83
N THR A 355 17.83 -1.39 -29.72
CA THR A 355 16.98 -0.25 -30.08
C THR A 355 16.94 0.80 -28.96
N TRP A 356 16.99 0.35 -27.70
CA TRP A 356 16.88 1.20 -26.51
C TRP A 356 18.16 1.98 -26.20
N ILE A 357 19.33 1.35 -26.28
CA ILE A 357 20.60 1.98 -25.84
C ILE A 357 20.90 3.29 -26.57
N PRO A 358 20.82 3.38 -27.92
CA PRO A 358 21.02 4.64 -28.62
C PRO A 358 19.98 5.70 -28.22
N GLY A 359 18.71 5.30 -28.08
CA GLY A 359 17.63 6.21 -27.72
C GLY A 359 17.77 6.77 -26.30
N VAL A 360 18.14 5.96 -25.32
CA VAL A 360 18.42 6.43 -23.94
C VAL A 360 19.59 7.40 -23.93
N LYS A 361 20.67 7.14 -24.68
CA LYS A 361 21.80 8.09 -24.78
C LYS A 361 21.36 9.44 -25.34
N GLU A 362 20.51 9.42 -26.36
CA GLU A 362 19.99 10.64 -26.98
C GLU A 362 19.07 11.42 -26.03
N LEU A 363 18.20 10.73 -25.28
CA LEU A 363 17.39 11.39 -24.25
C LEU A 363 18.24 12.06 -23.17
N LEU A 364 19.31 11.41 -22.72
CA LEU A 364 20.20 12.00 -21.71
C LEU A 364 20.85 13.30 -22.22
N LEU A 365 21.23 13.34 -23.49
CA LEU A 365 21.79 14.55 -24.12
C LEU A 365 20.75 15.66 -24.25
N LEU A 366 19.54 15.33 -24.72
CA LEU A 366 18.44 16.29 -24.85
C LEU A 366 18.00 16.85 -23.48
N SER A 367 17.97 16.00 -22.44
CA SER A 367 17.69 16.43 -21.07
C SER A 367 18.76 17.41 -20.56
N GLU A 368 20.04 17.15 -20.82
CA GLU A 368 21.13 18.06 -20.42
C GLU A 368 21.06 19.40 -21.16
N GLU A 369 20.68 19.39 -22.45
CA GLU A 369 20.44 20.61 -23.24
C GLU A 369 19.27 21.43 -22.64
N LEU A 370 18.18 20.75 -22.32
CA LEU A 370 16.98 21.36 -21.75
C LEU A 370 17.28 22.03 -20.39
N ASP A 371 18.02 21.36 -19.51
CA ASP A 371 18.45 21.91 -18.22
C ASP A 371 19.38 23.13 -18.38
N LYS A 372 20.29 23.09 -19.36
CA LYS A 372 21.18 24.23 -19.66
C LYS A 372 20.40 25.45 -20.14
N LEU A 373 19.38 25.26 -20.97
CA LEU A 373 18.54 26.35 -21.48
C LEU A 373 17.71 26.98 -20.36
N LYS A 374 17.08 26.16 -19.50
CA LYS A 374 16.35 26.66 -18.32
C LYS A 374 17.24 27.47 -17.38
N ALA A 375 18.44 26.94 -17.07
CA ALA A 375 19.40 27.66 -16.23
C ALA A 375 19.87 28.98 -16.87
N SER A 376 20.09 28.99 -18.19
CA SER A 376 20.51 30.18 -18.93
C SER A 376 19.41 31.24 -18.99
N ALA A 377 18.15 30.82 -19.18
CA ALA A 377 16.98 31.72 -19.17
C ALA A 377 16.76 32.34 -17.78
N LYS A 378 16.89 31.54 -16.71
CA LYS A 378 16.83 32.03 -15.31
C LYS A 378 17.95 33.04 -15.02
N ALA A 379 19.17 32.77 -15.49
CA ALA A 379 20.31 33.69 -15.33
C ALA A 379 20.13 35.00 -16.13
N ALA A 380 19.53 34.92 -17.34
CA ALA A 380 19.24 36.09 -18.16
C ALA A 380 18.09 36.94 -17.59
N GLY A 381 17.05 36.31 -17.01
CA GLY A 381 15.94 37.00 -16.35
C GLY A 381 16.28 37.61 -14.98
N GLY A 382 17.33 37.12 -14.32
CA GLY A 382 17.85 37.68 -13.07
C GLY A 382 18.72 38.94 -13.24
N ALA A 383 19.11 39.27 -14.47
CA ALA A 383 19.95 40.41 -14.80
C ALA A 383 19.17 41.52 -15.51
N GLY A 384 18.19 42.10 -14.82
CA GLY A 384 17.74 43.48 -15.08
C GLY A 384 16.31 43.65 -15.62
N ALA A 385 15.43 44.14 -14.75
CA ALA A 385 14.41 45.11 -15.10
C ALA A 385 14.07 45.99 -13.87
N PRO A 386 14.60 47.23 -13.77
CA PRO A 386 14.12 48.19 -12.80
C PRO A 386 12.85 48.84 -13.35
N GLY A 387 11.68 48.33 -12.95
CA GLY A 387 10.41 49.03 -13.18
C GLY A 387 9.26 48.16 -13.69
N ALA A 388 8.65 47.37 -12.81
CA ALA A 388 7.26 46.96 -12.96
C ALA A 388 6.66 46.78 -11.55
N ALA A 389 6.05 47.84 -11.05
CA ALA A 389 5.24 47.78 -9.84
C ALA A 389 3.93 47.04 -10.18
N GLY A 390 3.65 45.91 -9.50
CA GLY A 390 2.30 45.33 -9.46
C GLY A 390 2.12 43.85 -9.81
N ALA A 391 3.15 43.00 -9.74
CA ALA A 391 2.96 41.54 -9.78
C ALA A 391 3.15 40.93 -8.38
N PRO A 392 2.33 39.96 -7.94
CA PRO A 392 2.47 39.34 -6.62
C PRO A 392 3.83 38.65 -6.53
N GLU A 393 4.51 38.84 -5.40
CA GLU A 393 5.81 38.25 -5.08
C GLU A 393 5.76 36.73 -5.26
N ALA A 394 6.17 36.24 -6.43
CA ALA A 394 6.67 34.89 -6.55
C ALA A 394 7.92 34.83 -5.66
N ARG A 395 7.75 34.27 -4.46
CA ARG A 395 8.86 33.82 -3.61
C ARG A 395 9.63 32.79 -4.42
N ALA A 396 10.60 33.26 -5.22
CA ALA A 396 11.61 32.40 -5.80
C ALA A 396 12.28 31.68 -4.63
N SER A 397 11.96 30.40 -4.50
CA SER A 397 12.52 29.50 -3.49
C SER A 397 14.03 29.59 -3.57
N LYS A 398 14.65 30.18 -2.54
CA LYS A 398 16.11 30.35 -2.42
C LYS A 398 16.84 29.02 -2.22
N ASP A 399 16.11 27.90 -2.24
CA ASP A 399 16.60 26.54 -2.05
C ASP A 399 16.73 25.73 -3.35
N GLU A 400 16.13 26.16 -4.48
CA GLU A 400 16.19 25.40 -5.75
C GLU A 400 17.58 25.37 -6.40
N ASP A 401 18.45 26.35 -6.13
CA ASP A 401 19.75 26.50 -6.82
C ASP A 401 20.89 25.65 -6.23
N LYS A 402 20.65 24.82 -5.21
CA LYS A 402 21.75 24.13 -4.49
C LYS A 402 21.83 22.62 -4.73
N GLU A 403 20.82 22.02 -5.34
CA GLU A 403 20.81 20.58 -5.65
C GLU A 403 21.03 20.38 -7.14
N ARG A 404 22.17 19.77 -7.49
CA ARG A 404 22.44 19.39 -8.88
C ARG A 404 22.58 17.88 -8.96
N THR A 405 21.60 17.26 -9.60
CA THR A 405 21.63 15.87 -10.04
C THR A 405 22.08 15.85 -11.49
N THR A 406 23.09 15.03 -11.80
CA THR A 406 23.56 14.85 -13.18
C THR A 406 23.59 13.37 -13.54
N SER A 407 23.08 13.03 -14.72
CA SER A 407 23.16 11.68 -15.25
C SER A 407 24.44 11.52 -16.04
N VAL A 408 25.27 10.53 -15.68
CA VAL A 408 26.58 10.29 -16.32
C VAL A 408 26.61 8.87 -16.88
N ILE A 409 26.83 8.76 -18.18
CA ILE A 409 27.10 7.45 -18.80
C ILE A 409 28.50 7.02 -18.37
N VAL A 410 28.58 5.85 -17.74
CA VAL A 410 29.83 5.27 -17.25
C VAL A 410 30.09 3.92 -17.90
N ARG A 411 31.32 3.44 -17.77
CA ARG A 411 31.66 2.09 -18.21
C ARG A 411 30.85 1.07 -17.40
N ALA A 412 30.15 0.18 -18.09
CA ALA A 412 29.46 -0.93 -17.45
C ALA A 412 30.48 -1.82 -16.70
N PRO A 413 30.22 -2.18 -15.43
CA PRO A 413 31.01 -3.17 -14.71
C PRO A 413 31.13 -4.46 -15.49
N ALA A 414 32.27 -5.14 -15.38
CA ALA A 414 32.51 -6.41 -16.07
C ALA A 414 31.56 -7.54 -15.64
N THR A 415 30.85 -7.35 -14.52
CA THR A 415 29.82 -8.27 -14.01
C THR A 415 28.48 -8.13 -14.72
N LEU A 416 28.26 -7.08 -15.50
CA LEU A 416 27.04 -6.90 -16.27
C LEU A 416 27.15 -7.60 -17.64
N PRO A 417 26.03 -8.08 -18.22
CA PRO A 417 26.03 -8.68 -19.54
C PRO A 417 26.63 -7.76 -20.62
N ALA A 418 27.24 -8.37 -21.63
CA ALA A 418 27.74 -7.63 -22.79
C ALA A 418 26.61 -6.84 -23.47
N GLY A 419 26.90 -5.60 -23.86
CA GLY A 419 25.91 -4.69 -24.43
C GLY A 419 25.09 -3.89 -23.41
N THR A 420 25.45 -3.89 -22.13
CA THR A 420 24.75 -3.07 -21.12
C THR A 420 25.14 -1.58 -21.19
N LEU A 421 24.16 -0.68 -21.12
CA LEU A 421 24.36 0.74 -20.83
C LEU A 421 24.29 0.96 -19.33
N HIS A 422 25.32 1.58 -18.74
CA HIS A 422 25.34 1.95 -17.33
C HIS A 422 25.33 3.46 -17.19
N VAL A 423 24.35 3.99 -16.45
CA VAL A 423 24.17 5.41 -16.19
C VAL A 423 24.13 5.60 -14.68
N GLU A 424 24.93 6.53 -14.18
CA GLU A 424 24.95 6.94 -12.78
C GLU A 424 24.24 8.27 -12.62
N LEU A 425 23.26 8.35 -11.73
CA LEU A 425 22.77 9.64 -11.23
C LEU A 425 23.68 10.12 -10.10
N ARG A 426 24.30 11.28 -10.29
CA ARG A 426 25.21 11.91 -9.35
C ARG A 426 24.58 13.18 -8.80
N SER A 427 24.11 13.12 -7.57
CA SER A 427 23.58 14.27 -6.84
C SER A 427 24.67 14.90 -5.96
N THR A 428 24.80 16.22 -6.03
CA THR A 428 25.68 16.98 -5.12
C THR A 428 24.88 17.29 -3.84
N PRO A 429 25.32 16.83 -2.65
CA PRO A 429 24.55 17.05 -1.42
C PRO A 429 24.55 18.52 -0.99
N LEU A 430 23.43 19.00 -0.45
CA LEU A 430 23.19 20.37 0.05
C LEU A 430 24.23 20.86 1.09
N THR A 431 24.84 19.96 1.86
CA THR A 431 25.86 20.31 2.86
C THR A 431 26.95 19.24 2.99
N LYS A 432 28.14 19.64 3.47
CA LYS A 432 29.29 18.76 3.72
C LYS A 432 28.95 17.77 4.85
N GLY A 433 28.40 16.62 4.50
CA GLY A 433 27.92 15.59 5.44
C GLY A 433 26.45 15.24 5.31
N ALA A 434 25.67 15.98 4.52
CA ALA A 434 24.33 15.56 4.12
C ALA A 434 24.39 14.37 3.15
N PRO A 435 23.40 13.47 3.18
CA PRO A 435 23.26 12.45 2.14
C PRO A 435 23.08 13.11 0.77
N PRO A 436 23.53 12.47 -0.33
CA PRO A 436 23.10 12.88 -1.67
C PRO A 436 21.57 12.90 -1.71
N ALA A 437 21.00 14.01 -2.20
CA ALA A 437 19.56 14.20 -2.25
C ALA A 437 18.92 13.17 -3.20
N HIS A 438 17.79 12.63 -2.74
CA HIS A 438 16.91 11.70 -3.44
C HIS A 438 17.50 10.32 -3.74
N ALA A 439 17.38 9.41 -2.76
CA ALA A 439 16.81 8.11 -3.14
C ALA A 439 15.36 8.39 -3.57
N PRO A 440 14.86 7.83 -4.68
CA PRO A 440 13.46 8.02 -5.04
C PRO A 440 12.61 7.69 -3.81
N ARG A 441 11.83 8.67 -3.34
CA ARG A 441 10.67 8.37 -2.52
C ARG A 441 9.72 7.67 -3.48
N THR A 442 9.80 6.34 -3.50
CA THR A 442 8.75 5.48 -4.06
C THR A 442 7.64 5.36 -3.04
#